data_AF-A0A4P9YTL7-F1
#
_entry.id   AF-A0A4P9YTL7-F1
#
_cell.length_a   1.000
_cell.length_b   1.000
_cell.length_c   1.000
_cell.angle_alpha   90.00
_cell.angle_beta   90.00
_cell.angle_gamma   90.00
#
_symmetry.space_group_name_H-M   'P 1'
#
loop_
_entity.id
_entity.type
_entity.pdbx_description
1 polymer ?
#
loop_
_entity_poly.entity_id
_entity_poly.type
_entity_poly.pdbx_seq_one_letter_code
_entity_poly.pdbx_strand_id
1 'polypeptide(L)'
;MAATQPGPLTRSYTFHTDVPAACADGQPCLLGVDEAGRGPVLGPMVYSICYCPLERSNDIKSLGFADSKTLNEQERERLLQKICEHRDYIGWGVRVLSPQDISQSMLRRNKYNLNSMAHDTTIQLLREALAANVNIKEVYIDTVGPPESYEAKLSQLFPYIKITVAKKADSLYPIVSAASICAKVTRDTIIQQWSFAEPGADAVLSRAFGSGYSSDPNTVSWLRNNVDPVFGFPGIVRFSWATCSRLLDETASSVVW
;
A
#
# COMPACT_ATOMS: atom_id res chain seq x y z
N MET A 1 3.60 -9.89 -14.15
CA MET A 1 2.62 -10.54 -13.25
C MET A 1 3.43 -11.28 -12.19
N ALA A 2 3.59 -10.84 -10.95
CA ALA A 2 2.84 -9.88 -10.15
C ALA A 2 3.80 -9.07 -9.28
N ALA A 3 3.35 -7.95 -8.70
CA ALA A 3 4.12 -7.21 -7.70
C ALA A 3 4.25 -7.97 -6.36
N THR A 4 4.03 -9.29 -6.35
CA THR A 4 4.11 -10.17 -5.19
C THR A 4 5.41 -10.97 -5.24
N GLN A 5 6.00 -11.21 -4.07
CA GLN A 5 7.19 -12.07 -3.94
C GLN A 5 6.79 -13.49 -3.57
N PRO A 6 7.55 -14.52 -4.03
CA PRO A 6 7.30 -15.89 -3.61
C PRO A 6 7.70 -16.09 -2.14
N GLY A 7 6.91 -16.87 -1.41
CA GLY A 7 7.18 -17.21 -0.01
C GLY A 7 6.62 -16.19 0.99
N PRO A 8 6.99 -16.32 2.28
CA PRO A 8 6.42 -15.52 3.35
C PRO A 8 6.89 -14.06 3.29
N LEU A 9 5.95 -13.12 3.46
CA LEU A 9 6.25 -11.70 3.59
C LEU A 9 6.83 -11.41 4.98
N THR A 10 8.16 -11.38 5.07
CA THR A 10 8.88 -11.09 6.32
C THR A 10 9.51 -9.70 6.37
N ARG A 11 9.66 -9.06 5.20
CA ARG A 11 10.24 -7.72 5.04
C ARG A 11 9.50 -6.94 3.97
N SER A 12 9.47 -5.63 4.16
CA SER A 12 8.89 -4.70 3.23
C SER A 12 9.76 -4.64 1.97
N TYR A 13 9.15 -4.68 0.79
CA TYR A 13 9.86 -4.53 -0.49
C TYR A 13 9.22 -3.49 -1.41
N THR A 14 9.97 -3.08 -2.43
CA THR A 14 9.49 -2.23 -3.52
C THR A 14 9.48 -3.05 -4.81
N PHE A 15 8.44 -2.89 -5.62
CA PHE A 15 8.38 -3.37 -6.99
C PHE A 15 8.08 -2.19 -7.91
N HIS A 16 8.76 -2.10 -9.06
CA HIS A 16 8.45 -1.17 -10.14
C HIS A 16 8.34 -1.96 -11.44
N THR A 17 7.45 -1.53 -12.34
CA THR A 17 7.54 -1.95 -13.74
C THR A 17 8.76 -1.31 -14.40
N ASP A 18 9.17 -1.87 -15.54
CA ASP A 18 10.06 -1.15 -16.45
C ASP A 18 9.45 0.21 -16.80
N VAL A 19 10.30 1.23 -16.91
CA VAL A 19 9.86 2.58 -17.30
C VAL A 19 9.44 2.53 -18.76
N PRO A 20 8.19 2.88 -19.10
CA PRO A 20 7.76 2.94 -20.48
C PRO A 20 8.60 3.94 -21.28
N ALA A 21 8.94 3.62 -22.52
CA ALA A 21 9.72 4.52 -23.38
C ALA A 21 9.03 5.90 -23.53
N ALA A 22 7.70 5.93 -23.55
CA ALA A 22 6.95 7.20 -23.59
C ALA A 22 7.10 8.04 -22.31
N CYS A 23 7.45 7.44 -21.17
CA CYS A 23 7.74 8.14 -19.92
C CYS A 23 9.22 8.49 -19.76
N ALA A 24 10.07 8.00 -20.66
CA ALA A 24 11.50 8.26 -20.71
C ALA A 24 11.81 9.51 -21.56
N ASP A 25 13.10 9.77 -21.79
CA ASP A 25 13.61 10.77 -22.74
C ASP A 25 13.08 12.20 -22.53
N GLY A 26 12.73 12.55 -21.30
CA GLY A 26 12.33 13.90 -20.92
C GLY A 26 10.88 14.26 -21.23
N GLN A 27 10.02 13.33 -21.64
CA GLN A 27 8.58 13.62 -21.78
C GLN A 27 7.94 13.92 -20.42
N PRO A 28 7.18 15.02 -20.29
CA PRO A 28 6.61 15.41 -19.00
C PRO A 28 5.48 14.45 -18.61
N CYS A 29 5.57 13.89 -17.41
CA CYS A 29 4.64 12.89 -16.89
C CYS A 29 3.79 13.45 -15.73
N LEU A 30 2.57 12.93 -15.61
CA LEU A 30 1.81 12.99 -14.36
C LEU A 30 1.93 11.68 -13.58
N LEU A 31 1.82 11.77 -12.26
CA LEU A 31 1.88 10.62 -11.36
C LEU A 31 0.75 10.68 -10.33
N GLY A 32 0.08 9.56 -10.11
CA GLY A 32 -0.90 9.34 -9.04
C GLY A 32 -0.30 8.51 -7.91
N VAL A 33 -0.65 8.83 -6.67
CA VAL A 33 -0.27 8.06 -5.46
C VAL A 33 -1.53 7.71 -4.69
N ASP A 34 -1.63 6.45 -4.29
CA ASP A 34 -2.69 5.98 -3.37
C ASP A 34 -2.18 4.80 -2.52
N GLU A 35 -2.95 4.40 -1.50
CA GLU A 35 -2.66 3.27 -0.64
C GLU A 35 -3.81 2.27 -0.47
N ALA A 36 -3.48 1.09 0.01
CA ALA A 36 -4.43 0.09 0.47
C ALA A 36 -3.94 -0.55 1.78
N GLY A 37 -4.88 -0.87 2.68
CA GLY A 37 -4.57 -1.61 3.89
C GLY A 37 -4.01 -0.77 5.03
N ARG A 38 -4.35 0.52 5.11
CA ARG A 38 -3.92 1.37 6.22
C ARG A 38 -4.53 0.98 7.57
N GLY A 39 -5.84 0.77 7.64
CA GLY A 39 -6.59 0.49 8.88
C GLY A 39 -6.54 -0.95 9.46
N PRO A 40 -6.47 -2.02 8.64
CA PRO A 40 -6.45 -3.41 9.11
C PRO A 40 -5.38 -3.71 10.15
N VAL A 41 -5.71 -4.59 11.10
CA VAL A 41 -4.76 -5.19 12.05
C VAL A 41 -4.02 -6.39 11.44
N LEU A 42 -4.56 -6.96 10.35
CA LEU A 42 -3.95 -8.08 9.61
C LEU A 42 -3.41 -7.65 8.24
N GLY A 43 -2.30 -8.25 7.82
CA GLY A 43 -1.74 -8.16 6.48
C GLY A 43 -0.95 -6.87 6.22
N PRO A 44 -0.41 -6.69 5.02
CA PRO A 44 0.47 -5.57 4.70
C PRO A 44 -0.29 -4.26 4.44
N MET A 45 0.44 -3.14 4.50
CA MET A 45 0.01 -1.85 3.95
C MET A 45 0.75 -1.65 2.62
N VAL A 46 0.02 -1.32 1.55
CA VAL A 46 0.59 -1.17 0.21
C VAL A 46 0.39 0.25 -0.27
N TYR A 47 1.48 0.95 -0.57
CA TYR A 47 1.45 2.21 -1.31
C TYR A 47 1.73 1.93 -2.78
N SER A 48 1.07 2.65 -3.68
CA SER A 48 1.30 2.54 -5.12
C SER A 48 1.52 3.90 -5.75
N ILE A 49 2.33 3.89 -6.80
CA ILE A 49 2.40 4.96 -7.80
C ILE A 49 1.94 4.43 -9.15
N CYS A 50 1.32 5.29 -9.95
CA CYS A 50 1.03 5.06 -11.36
C CYS A 50 1.33 6.35 -12.12
N TYR A 51 1.96 6.26 -13.27
CA TYR A 51 2.39 7.43 -14.04
C TYR A 51 2.28 7.19 -15.54
N CYS A 52 2.04 8.27 -16.28
CA CYS A 52 2.02 8.29 -17.75
C CYS A 52 2.35 9.71 -18.26
N PRO A 53 2.63 9.88 -19.57
CA PRO A 53 2.87 11.19 -20.15
C PRO A 53 1.64 12.10 -20.04
N LEU A 54 1.84 13.40 -19.80
CA LEU A 54 0.77 14.38 -19.66
C LEU A 54 -0.20 14.37 -20.85
N GLU A 55 0.34 14.23 -22.07
CA GLU A 55 -0.43 14.17 -23.32
C GLU A 55 -1.37 12.96 -23.39
N ARG A 56 -1.05 11.88 -22.65
CA ARG A 56 -1.83 10.63 -22.59
C ARG A 56 -2.75 10.55 -21.37
N SER A 57 -2.90 11.65 -20.61
CA SER A 57 -3.77 11.69 -19.42
C SER A 57 -5.25 11.37 -19.75
N ASN A 58 -5.73 11.78 -20.92
CA ASN A 58 -7.09 11.49 -21.38
C ASN A 58 -7.29 10.00 -21.70
N ASP A 59 -6.24 9.29 -22.12
CA ASP A 59 -6.32 7.85 -22.40
C ASP A 59 -6.60 7.09 -21.10
N ILE A 60 -5.94 7.45 -19.99
CA ILE A 60 -6.22 6.88 -18.66
C ILE A 60 -7.70 7.06 -18.31
N LYS A 61 -8.27 8.24 -18.56
CA LYS A 61 -9.69 8.47 -18.32
C LYS A 61 -10.57 7.53 -19.15
N SER A 62 -10.23 7.32 -20.43
CA SER A 62 -10.96 6.43 -21.34
C SER A 62 -10.91 4.95 -20.95
N LEU A 63 -9.90 4.52 -20.18
CA LEU A 63 -9.77 3.14 -19.71
C LEU A 63 -10.78 2.75 -18.62
N GLY A 64 -11.53 3.72 -18.07
CA GLY A 64 -12.62 3.49 -17.12
C GLY A 64 -12.25 3.68 -15.64
N PHE A 65 -11.13 4.35 -15.35
CA PHE A 65 -10.70 4.63 -13.97
C PHE A 65 -11.55 5.71 -13.26
N ALA A 66 -12.28 6.54 -14.00
CA ALA A 66 -13.09 7.62 -13.43
C ALA A 66 -14.33 7.15 -12.65
N ASP A 67 -14.91 5.99 -12.98
CA ASP A 67 -16.16 5.48 -12.38
C ASP A 67 -15.93 4.40 -11.32
N SER A 68 -14.76 4.39 -10.67
CA SER A 68 -14.30 3.32 -9.77
C SER A 68 -15.01 3.22 -8.41
N LYS A 69 -16.14 3.90 -8.22
CA LYS A 69 -16.90 3.81 -6.97
C LYS A 69 -17.54 2.43 -6.88
N THR A 70 -17.14 1.68 -5.85
CA THR A 70 -17.57 0.30 -5.55
C THR A 70 -17.25 -0.72 -6.65
N LEU A 71 -15.97 -0.81 -7.04
CA LEU A 71 -15.50 -1.93 -7.86
C LEU A 71 -15.37 -3.20 -7.02
N ASN A 72 -15.85 -4.32 -7.55
CA ASN A 72 -15.58 -5.64 -6.98
C ASN A 72 -14.16 -6.12 -7.34
N GLU A 73 -13.73 -7.25 -6.76
CA GLU A 73 -12.39 -7.80 -6.96
C GLU A 73 -12.07 -8.07 -8.44
N GLN A 74 -12.97 -8.75 -9.15
CA GLN A 74 -12.80 -9.11 -10.58
C GLN A 74 -12.68 -7.86 -11.46
N GLU A 75 -13.43 -6.81 -11.15
CA GLU A 75 -13.34 -5.54 -11.86
C GLU A 75 -11.99 -4.85 -11.63
N ARG A 76 -11.46 -4.91 -10.41
CA ARG A 76 -10.12 -4.36 -10.11
C ARG A 76 -9.03 -5.13 -10.83
N GLU A 77 -9.12 -6.46 -10.88
CA GLU A 77 -8.19 -7.29 -11.65
C GLU A 77 -8.23 -6.96 -13.15
N ARG A 78 -9.43 -6.81 -13.71
CA ARG A 78 -9.60 -6.39 -15.11
C ARG A 78 -8.97 -5.02 -15.38
N LEU A 79 -9.13 -4.07 -14.48
CA LEU A 79 -8.50 -2.74 -14.63
C LEU A 79 -6.98 -2.82 -14.50
N LEU A 80 -6.44 -3.63 -13.60
CA LEU A 80 -5.00 -3.87 -13.51
C LEU A 80 -4.48 -4.51 -14.80
N GLN A 81 -5.23 -5.44 -15.40
CA GLN A 81 -4.89 -6.02 -16.70
C GLN A 81 -4.80 -4.94 -17.78
N LYS A 82 -5.75 -3.99 -17.82
CA LYS A 82 -5.67 -2.86 -18.76
C LYS A 82 -4.41 -2.02 -18.54
N ILE A 83 -3.98 -1.77 -17.30
CA ILE A 83 -2.70 -1.10 -17.02
C ILE A 83 -1.55 -1.89 -17.63
N CYS A 84 -1.54 -3.21 -17.46
CA CYS A 84 -0.49 -4.09 -17.99
C CYS A 84 -0.47 -4.18 -19.52
N GLU A 85 -1.64 -4.08 -20.17
CA GLU A 85 -1.79 -4.08 -21.63
C GLU A 85 -1.24 -2.79 -22.27
N HIS A 86 -1.26 -1.67 -21.54
CA HIS A 86 -0.82 -0.35 -21.98
C HIS A 86 0.54 0.05 -21.40
N ARG A 87 1.41 -0.94 -21.15
CA ARG A 87 2.76 -0.76 -20.57
C ARG A 87 3.73 0.03 -21.45
N ASP A 88 3.35 0.35 -22.69
CA ASP A 88 4.10 1.20 -23.61
C ASP A 88 4.08 2.68 -23.19
N TYR A 89 3.09 3.10 -22.38
CA TYR A 89 3.03 4.46 -21.83
C TYR A 89 2.55 4.55 -20.37
N ILE A 90 2.11 3.46 -19.75
CA ILE A 90 1.74 3.43 -18.33
C ILE A 90 2.79 2.67 -17.52
N GLY A 91 3.42 3.36 -16.59
CA GLY A 91 4.31 2.77 -15.60
C GLY A 91 3.67 2.77 -14.22
N TRP A 92 3.98 1.77 -13.39
CA TRP A 92 3.50 1.74 -12.02
C TRP A 92 4.50 1.04 -11.10
N GLY A 93 4.34 1.26 -9.81
CA GLY A 93 5.16 0.63 -8.78
C GLY A 93 4.44 0.62 -7.45
N VAL A 94 4.87 -0.27 -6.57
CA VAL A 94 4.31 -0.44 -5.23
C VAL A 94 5.41 -0.56 -4.19
N ARG A 95 5.15 0.02 -3.02
CA ARG A 95 5.87 -0.28 -1.78
C ARG A 95 4.95 -1.10 -0.88
N VAL A 96 5.32 -2.36 -0.68
CA VAL A 96 4.63 -3.24 0.26
C VAL A 96 5.33 -3.16 1.61
N LEU A 97 4.57 -2.71 2.63
CA LEU A 97 5.02 -2.62 4.01
C LEU A 97 4.51 -3.84 4.78
N SER A 98 5.46 -4.66 5.26
CA SER A 98 5.18 -5.89 5.98
C SER A 98 4.56 -5.59 7.36
N PRO A 99 3.68 -6.46 7.89
CA PRO A 99 3.16 -6.30 9.26
C PRO A 99 4.27 -6.19 10.31
N GLN A 100 5.38 -6.91 10.09
CA GLN A 100 6.54 -6.93 10.97
C GLN A 100 7.26 -5.58 10.98
N ASP A 101 7.53 -5.00 9.81
CA ASP A 101 8.18 -3.68 9.73
C ASP A 101 7.26 -2.58 10.24
N ILE A 102 5.94 -2.68 10.02
CA ILE A 102 4.98 -1.73 10.59
C ILE A 102 5.05 -1.79 12.13
N SER A 103 4.98 -2.99 12.69
CA SER A 103 5.01 -3.23 14.13
C SER A 103 6.33 -2.76 14.75
N GLN A 104 7.46 -3.20 14.18
CA GLN A 104 8.80 -2.83 14.62
C GLN A 104 8.97 -1.31 14.60
N SER A 105 8.52 -0.66 13.53
CA SER A 105 8.68 0.78 13.37
C SER A 105 7.83 1.59 14.36
N MET A 106 6.59 1.15 14.63
CA MET A 106 5.69 1.85 15.56
C MET A 106 5.98 1.58 17.03
N LEU A 107 6.54 0.42 17.37
CA LEU A 107 6.87 0.01 18.75
C LEU A 107 8.32 0.30 19.16
N ARG A 108 9.14 0.88 18.27
CA ARG A 108 10.53 1.25 18.59
C ARG A 108 10.58 2.37 19.64
N ARG A 109 11.72 2.47 20.35
CA ARG A 109 11.97 3.50 21.39
C ARG A 109 11.70 4.94 20.91
N ASN A 110 12.16 5.27 19.70
CA ASN A 110 11.95 6.59 19.10
C ASN A 110 10.63 6.62 18.34
N LYS A 111 9.69 7.45 18.79
CA LYS A 111 8.34 7.55 18.23
C LYS A 111 8.36 7.70 16.70
N TYR A 112 7.72 6.76 16.00
CA TYR A 112 7.51 6.81 14.56
C TYR A 112 6.15 6.23 14.24
N ASN A 113 5.22 7.12 13.94
CA ASN A 113 3.82 6.76 13.78
C ASN A 113 3.50 6.41 12.32
N LEU A 114 2.30 5.87 12.11
CA LEU A 114 1.82 5.46 10.80
C LEU A 114 1.74 6.61 9.78
N ASN A 115 1.51 7.87 10.21
CA ASN A 115 1.54 9.02 9.31
C ASN A 115 2.96 9.31 8.80
N SER A 116 3.95 9.26 9.70
CA SER A 116 5.35 9.44 9.32
C SER A 116 5.78 8.36 8.33
N MET A 117 5.43 7.10 8.60
CA MET A 117 5.68 5.97 7.70
C MET A 117 5.01 6.12 6.34
N ALA A 118 3.75 6.55 6.31
CA ALA A 118 3.01 6.83 5.08
C ALA A 118 3.71 7.92 4.25
N HIS A 119 4.04 9.06 4.86
CA HIS A 119 4.70 10.16 4.16
C HIS A 119 6.08 9.75 3.62
N ASP A 120 6.88 9.05 4.42
CA ASP A 120 8.22 8.61 4.02
C ASP A 120 8.14 7.57 2.90
N THR A 121 7.11 6.72 2.91
CA THR A 121 6.85 5.74 1.84
C THR A 121 6.51 6.42 0.52
N THR A 122 5.62 7.42 0.54
CA THR A 122 5.33 8.21 -0.67
C THR A 122 6.57 8.94 -1.18
N ILE A 123 7.34 9.57 -0.28
CA ILE A 123 8.60 10.24 -0.65
C ILE A 123 9.59 9.26 -1.28
N GLN A 124 9.70 8.04 -0.74
CA GLN A 124 10.56 7.00 -1.28
C GLN A 124 10.14 6.64 -2.71
N LEU A 125 8.85 6.35 -2.95
CA LEU A 125 8.35 5.98 -4.28
C LEU A 125 8.56 7.11 -5.30
N LEU A 126 8.33 8.37 -4.92
CA LEU A 126 8.60 9.52 -5.79
C LEU A 126 10.08 9.64 -6.15
N ARG A 127 10.97 9.48 -5.16
CA ARG A 127 12.43 9.52 -5.40
C ARG A 127 12.89 8.39 -6.31
N GLU A 128 12.36 7.19 -6.13
CA GLU A 128 12.69 6.03 -6.97
C GLU A 128 12.24 6.25 -8.42
N ALA A 129 11.04 6.79 -8.64
CA ALA A 129 10.56 7.13 -9.98
C ALA A 129 11.40 8.22 -10.65
N LEU A 130 11.81 9.26 -9.92
CA LEU A 130 12.74 10.28 -10.41
C LEU A 130 14.12 9.69 -10.74
N ALA A 131 14.64 8.81 -9.89
CA ALA A 131 15.92 8.13 -10.10
C ALA A 131 15.89 7.19 -11.31
N ALA A 132 14.71 6.69 -11.68
CA ALA A 132 14.48 5.91 -12.89
C ALA A 132 14.30 6.80 -14.15
N ASN A 133 14.61 8.09 -14.07
CA ASN A 133 14.51 9.08 -15.15
C ASN A 133 13.09 9.37 -15.67
N VAL A 134 12.05 9.13 -14.85
CA VAL A 134 10.69 9.60 -15.18
C VAL A 134 10.65 11.13 -14.96
N ASN A 135 10.35 11.90 -16.01
CA ASN A 135 10.27 13.36 -15.92
C ASN A 135 8.92 13.81 -15.34
N ILE A 136 8.74 13.61 -14.03
CA ILE A 136 7.50 13.94 -13.31
C ILE A 136 7.32 15.45 -13.21
N LYS A 137 6.19 15.97 -13.68
CA LYS A 137 5.80 17.40 -13.59
C LYS A 137 4.61 17.64 -12.68
N GLU A 138 3.67 16.70 -12.64
CA GLU A 138 2.47 16.80 -11.80
C GLU A 138 2.32 15.53 -10.95
N VAL A 139 2.01 15.70 -9.67
CA VAL A 139 1.74 14.60 -8.74
C VAL A 139 0.43 14.83 -8.02
N TYR A 140 -0.43 13.82 -8.04
CA TYR A 140 -1.72 13.81 -7.37
C TYR A 140 -1.72 12.71 -6.31
N ILE A 141 -2.13 13.03 -5.09
CA ILE A 141 -2.03 12.11 -3.94
C ILE A 141 -3.35 12.06 -3.20
N ASP A 142 -3.86 10.85 -2.96
CA ASP A 142 -4.96 10.66 -2.00
C ASP A 142 -4.45 10.76 -0.56
N THR A 143 -5.27 11.34 0.31
CA THR A 143 -4.97 11.38 1.74
C THR A 143 -6.22 11.21 2.59
N VAL A 144 -6.05 10.53 3.72
CA VAL A 144 -7.03 10.48 4.81
C VAL A 144 -6.89 11.68 5.77
N GLY A 145 -5.74 12.37 5.76
CA GLY A 145 -5.39 13.44 6.69
C GLY A 145 -5.66 14.86 6.16
N PRO A 146 -5.21 15.90 6.89
CA PRO A 146 -5.22 17.29 6.41
C PRO A 146 -4.27 17.46 5.22
N PRO A 147 -4.79 17.75 4.00
CA PRO A 147 -3.96 17.81 2.80
C PRO A 147 -2.90 18.90 2.85
N GLU A 148 -3.18 20.03 3.50
CA GLU A 148 -2.38 21.25 3.44
C GLU A 148 -0.97 21.03 4.00
N SER A 149 -0.89 20.40 5.17
CA SER A 149 0.40 20.10 5.82
C SER A 149 1.23 19.08 5.03
N TYR A 150 0.56 18.15 4.36
CA TYR A 150 1.23 17.11 3.59
C TYR A 150 1.73 17.65 2.25
N GLU A 151 0.91 18.43 1.57
CA GLU A 151 1.26 19.14 0.35
C GLU A 151 2.43 20.09 0.59
N ALA A 152 2.39 20.90 1.65
CA ALA A 152 3.50 21.80 1.98
C ALA A 152 4.82 21.04 2.21
N LYS A 153 4.79 19.92 2.94
CA LYS A 153 5.97 19.06 3.14
C LYS A 153 6.53 18.55 1.82
N LEU A 154 5.67 18.04 0.94
CA LEU A 154 6.08 17.47 -0.34
C LEU A 154 6.58 18.54 -1.31
N SER A 155 5.88 19.67 -1.43
CA SER A 155 6.28 20.80 -2.27
C SER A 155 7.63 21.39 -1.84
N GLN A 156 7.95 21.38 -0.54
CA GLN A 156 9.29 21.76 -0.06
C GLN A 156 10.37 20.75 -0.49
N LEU A 157 10.07 19.46 -0.49
CA LEU A 157 11.01 18.41 -0.87
C LEU A 157 11.20 18.29 -2.39
N PHE A 158 10.18 18.66 -3.16
CA PHE A 158 10.14 18.52 -4.62
C PHE A 158 9.68 19.83 -5.29
N PRO A 159 10.45 20.93 -5.18
CA PRO A 159 10.01 22.28 -5.56
C PRO A 159 9.74 22.48 -7.06
N TYR A 160 10.22 21.56 -7.91
CA TYR A 160 10.04 21.62 -9.37
C TYR A 160 8.86 20.77 -9.87
N ILE A 161 8.13 20.14 -8.96
CA ILE A 161 6.99 19.28 -9.26
C ILE A 161 5.75 19.97 -8.70
N LYS A 162 4.70 20.09 -9.50
CA LYS A 162 3.40 20.57 -9.03
C LYS A 162 2.72 19.43 -8.27
N ILE A 163 2.63 19.57 -6.96
CA ILE A 163 2.03 18.56 -6.08
C ILE A 163 0.65 19.03 -5.65
N THR A 164 -0.32 18.13 -5.74
CA THR A 164 -1.68 18.33 -5.26
C THR A 164 -2.07 17.16 -4.38
N VAL A 165 -2.35 17.44 -3.12
CA VAL A 165 -2.87 16.46 -2.17
C VAL A 165 -4.36 16.74 -1.97
N ALA A 166 -5.20 15.72 -2.16
CA ALA A 166 -6.64 15.88 -2.02
C ALA A 166 -7.25 14.68 -1.31
N LYS A 167 -8.38 14.90 -0.64
CA LYS A 167 -9.20 13.80 -0.12
C LYS A 167 -10.04 13.23 -1.27
N LYS A 168 -10.15 11.90 -1.35
CA LYS A 168 -10.86 11.22 -2.44
C LYS A 168 -10.25 11.56 -3.80
N ALA A 169 -8.93 11.70 -3.85
CA ALA A 169 -8.20 12.03 -5.06
C ALA A 169 -8.37 10.94 -6.13
N ASP A 170 -8.57 9.69 -5.72
CA ASP A 170 -8.95 8.56 -6.58
C ASP A 170 -10.24 8.84 -7.39
N SER A 171 -11.21 9.53 -6.79
CA SER A 171 -12.46 9.92 -7.44
C SER A 171 -12.34 11.18 -8.31
N LEU A 172 -11.24 11.93 -8.19
CA LEU A 172 -11.02 13.21 -8.88
C LEU A 172 -10.04 13.07 -10.05
N TYR A 173 -9.02 12.22 -9.89
CA TYR A 173 -7.91 12.09 -10.81
C TYR A 173 -7.78 10.62 -11.27
N PRO A 174 -8.02 10.32 -12.56
CA PRO A 174 -7.94 8.96 -13.08
C PRO A 174 -6.59 8.26 -12.82
N ILE A 175 -5.49 9.00 -12.78
CA ILE A 175 -4.17 8.44 -12.47
C ILE A 175 -4.06 7.96 -11.02
N VAL A 176 -4.74 8.63 -10.08
CA VAL A 176 -4.80 8.22 -8.67
C VAL A 176 -5.69 6.99 -8.54
N SER A 177 -6.81 6.93 -9.27
CA SER A 177 -7.61 5.70 -9.33
C SER A 177 -6.79 4.51 -9.89
N ALA A 178 -5.96 4.72 -10.91
CA ALA A 178 -5.07 3.68 -11.41
C ALA A 178 -4.07 3.20 -10.33
N ALA A 179 -3.45 4.12 -9.59
CA ALA A 179 -2.60 3.77 -8.44
C ALA A 179 -3.39 3.01 -7.35
N SER A 180 -4.63 3.43 -7.10
CA SER A 180 -5.55 2.77 -6.17
C SER A 180 -5.78 1.30 -6.51
N ILE A 181 -6.01 1.00 -7.80
CA ILE A 181 -6.18 -0.36 -8.30
C ILE A 181 -4.91 -1.18 -8.06
N CYS A 182 -3.74 -0.64 -8.42
CA CYS A 182 -2.46 -1.31 -8.20
C CYS A 182 -2.23 -1.63 -6.71
N ALA A 183 -2.53 -0.70 -5.80
CA ALA A 183 -2.41 -0.92 -4.36
C ALA A 183 -3.38 -1.99 -3.84
N LYS A 184 -4.67 -1.89 -4.20
CA LYS A 184 -5.72 -2.80 -3.74
C LYS A 184 -5.52 -4.22 -4.24
N VAL A 185 -5.29 -4.40 -5.55
CA VAL A 185 -5.06 -5.74 -6.13
C VAL A 185 -3.82 -6.37 -5.53
N THR A 186 -2.71 -5.63 -5.44
CA THR A 186 -1.47 -6.17 -4.82
C THR A 186 -1.71 -6.61 -3.38
N ARG A 187 -2.38 -5.80 -2.57
CA ARG A 187 -2.69 -6.15 -1.18
C ARG A 187 -3.58 -7.40 -1.10
N ASP A 188 -4.67 -7.42 -1.86
CA ASP A 188 -5.66 -8.49 -1.83
C ASP A 188 -5.00 -9.81 -2.25
N THR A 189 -4.17 -9.80 -3.32
CA THR A 189 -3.39 -10.97 -3.74
C THR A 189 -2.43 -11.45 -2.66
N ILE A 190 -1.71 -10.55 -1.96
CA ILE A 190 -0.80 -10.95 -0.86
C ILE A 190 -1.56 -11.60 0.29
N ILE A 191 -2.74 -11.10 0.65
CA ILE A 191 -3.54 -11.68 1.73
C ILE A 191 -4.11 -13.04 1.33
N GLN A 192 -4.62 -13.18 0.10
CA GLN A 192 -5.12 -14.45 -0.42
C GLN A 192 -4.03 -15.53 -0.48
N GLN A 193 -2.85 -15.15 -0.97
CA GLN A 193 -1.69 -16.02 -1.11
C GLN A 193 -0.76 -15.99 0.10
N TRP A 194 -1.24 -15.50 1.25
CA TRP A 194 -0.40 -15.34 2.43
C TRP A 194 0.27 -16.67 2.79
N SER A 195 1.56 -16.65 3.06
CA SER A 195 2.31 -17.79 3.58
C SER A 195 2.92 -17.39 4.90
N PHE A 196 2.75 -18.24 5.90
CA PHE A 196 3.28 -17.99 7.23
C PHE A 196 4.78 -18.27 7.26
N ALA A 197 5.54 -17.41 7.93
CA ALA A 197 6.98 -17.62 8.12
C ALA A 197 7.26 -18.67 9.20
N GLU A 198 6.28 -18.87 10.09
CA GLU A 198 6.32 -19.79 11.22
C GLU A 198 6.20 -21.25 10.73
N PRO A 199 7.15 -22.14 11.10
CA PRO A 199 7.13 -23.53 10.66
C PRO A 199 5.82 -24.24 11.04
N GLY A 200 5.17 -24.85 10.04
CA GLY A 200 3.93 -25.61 10.23
C GLY A 200 2.66 -24.76 10.44
N ALA A 201 2.79 -23.43 10.52
CA ALA A 201 1.66 -22.55 10.78
C ALA A 201 0.61 -22.57 9.65
N ASP A 202 1.03 -22.72 8.39
CA ASP A 202 0.12 -22.89 7.25
C ASP A 202 -0.81 -24.11 7.37
N ALA A 203 -0.44 -25.14 8.14
CA ALA A 203 -1.26 -26.34 8.36
C ALA A 203 -2.20 -26.22 9.57
N VAL A 204 -1.93 -25.29 10.49
CA VAL A 204 -2.64 -25.17 11.78
C VAL A 204 -3.54 -23.94 11.81
N LEU A 205 -3.07 -22.81 11.25
CA LEU A 205 -3.78 -21.55 11.30
C LEU A 205 -4.86 -21.49 10.21
N SER A 206 -6.09 -21.26 10.65
CA SER A 206 -7.19 -21.00 9.73
C SER A 206 -6.94 -19.72 8.93
N ARG A 207 -7.25 -19.73 7.63
CA ARG A 207 -7.25 -18.54 6.77
C ARG A 207 -8.54 -17.73 6.85
N ALA A 208 -9.46 -18.09 7.74
CA ALA A 208 -10.70 -17.36 8.01
C ALA A 208 -10.43 -16.09 8.83
N PHE A 209 -9.66 -15.17 8.26
CA PHE A 209 -9.20 -13.93 8.91
C PHE A 209 -10.33 -12.92 9.18
N GLY A 210 -11.50 -13.10 8.57
CA GLY A 210 -12.50 -12.04 8.46
C GLY A 210 -12.02 -10.94 7.51
N SER A 211 -12.45 -9.70 7.76
CA SER A 211 -12.06 -8.51 6.99
C SER A 211 -10.63 -8.03 7.26
N GLY A 212 -10.01 -8.49 8.35
CA GLY A 212 -8.72 -8.00 8.85
C GLY A 212 -8.79 -6.68 9.63
N TYR A 213 -9.97 -6.08 9.81
CA TYR A 213 -10.15 -4.86 10.61
C TYR A 213 -10.47 -5.17 12.07
N SER A 214 -9.99 -4.33 12.99
CA SER A 214 -10.26 -4.47 14.42
C SER A 214 -11.72 -4.25 14.82
N SER A 215 -12.55 -3.71 13.92
CA SER A 215 -14.00 -3.54 14.10
C SER A 215 -14.81 -4.78 13.71
N ASP A 216 -14.19 -5.77 13.04
CA ASP A 216 -14.88 -6.98 12.59
C ASP A 216 -14.79 -8.09 13.66
N PRO A 217 -15.93 -8.59 14.16
CA PRO A 217 -15.97 -9.65 15.16
C PRO A 217 -15.23 -10.92 14.75
N ASN A 218 -15.26 -11.28 13.46
CA ASN A 218 -14.57 -12.48 12.96
C ASN A 218 -13.05 -12.31 13.04
N THR A 219 -12.54 -11.12 12.70
CA THR A 219 -11.12 -10.79 12.83
C THR A 219 -10.68 -10.83 14.29
N VAL A 220 -11.46 -10.26 15.20
CA VAL A 220 -11.14 -10.26 16.64
C VAL A 220 -11.18 -11.67 17.23
N SER A 221 -12.15 -12.49 16.82
CA SER A 221 -12.24 -13.90 17.20
C SER A 221 -11.01 -14.68 16.70
N TRP A 222 -10.61 -14.47 15.44
CA TRP A 222 -9.41 -15.07 14.89
C TRP A 222 -8.17 -14.70 15.69
N LEU A 223 -7.97 -13.42 16.03
CA LEU A 223 -6.84 -12.99 16.85
C LEU A 223 -6.82 -13.72 18.21
N ARG A 224 -7.94 -13.76 18.93
CA ARG A 224 -8.04 -14.43 20.24
C ARG A 224 -7.68 -15.91 20.20
N ASN A 225 -8.04 -16.60 19.12
CA ASN A 225 -7.78 -18.03 18.97
C ASN A 225 -6.35 -18.35 18.53
N ASN A 226 -5.56 -17.34 18.15
CA ASN A 226 -4.22 -17.52 17.59
C ASN A 226 -3.17 -16.66 18.33
N VAL A 227 -3.33 -16.53 19.66
CA VAL A 227 -2.31 -15.96 20.55
C VAL A 227 -1.51 -17.09 21.18
N ASP A 228 -0.21 -17.13 20.90
CA ASP A 228 0.76 -17.94 21.62
C ASP A 228 1.13 -17.27 22.96
N PRO A 229 1.19 -18.01 24.09
CA PRO A 229 1.49 -17.44 25.40
C PRO A 229 2.88 -16.80 25.52
N VAL A 230 3.83 -17.14 24.65
CA VAL A 230 5.21 -16.65 24.70
C VAL A 230 5.49 -15.74 23.51
N PHE A 231 5.14 -16.17 22.29
CA PHE A 231 5.47 -15.47 21.05
C PHE A 231 4.38 -14.48 20.60
N GLY A 232 3.19 -14.52 21.21
CA GLY A 232 2.07 -13.68 20.81
C GLY A 232 1.49 -14.12 19.48
N PHE A 233 1.43 -13.24 18.49
CA PHE A 233 0.75 -13.50 17.23
C PHE A 233 1.67 -13.97 16.10
N PRO A 234 1.13 -14.68 15.09
CA PRO A 234 1.86 -14.96 13.85
C PRO A 234 2.12 -13.68 13.04
N GLY A 235 3.10 -13.73 12.13
CA GLY A 235 3.64 -12.58 11.40
C GLY A 235 2.68 -11.82 10.48
N ILE A 236 1.46 -12.32 10.26
CA ILE A 236 0.40 -11.55 9.57
C ILE A 236 -0.14 -10.40 10.41
N VAL A 237 0.01 -10.47 11.74
CA VAL A 237 -0.58 -9.52 12.69
C VAL A 237 0.32 -8.31 12.90
N ARG A 238 -0.29 -7.13 12.95
CA ARG A 238 0.40 -5.88 13.28
C ARG A 238 0.31 -5.60 14.79
N PHE A 239 1.36 -5.97 15.53
CA PHE A 239 1.43 -5.87 16.99
C PHE A 239 1.23 -4.44 17.52
N SER A 240 1.50 -3.41 16.71
CA SER A 240 1.34 -2.01 17.09
C SER A 240 -0.12 -1.52 17.19
N TRP A 241 -1.10 -2.35 16.83
CA TRP A 241 -2.53 -2.01 16.98
C TRP A 241 -2.97 -2.21 18.44
N ALA A 242 -3.75 -1.27 18.96
CA ALA A 242 -4.23 -1.32 20.35
C ALA A 242 -5.01 -2.60 20.68
N THR A 243 -5.74 -3.16 19.69
CA THR A 243 -6.42 -4.45 19.83
C THR A 243 -5.46 -5.59 20.14
N CYS A 244 -4.26 -5.59 19.55
CA CYS A 244 -3.22 -6.59 19.82
C CYS A 244 -2.63 -6.42 21.21
N SER A 245 -2.27 -5.20 21.61
CA SER A 245 -1.74 -4.95 22.97
C SER A 245 -2.70 -5.44 24.05
N ARG A 246 -4.00 -5.10 23.94
CA ARG A 246 -5.01 -5.54 24.89
C ARG A 246 -5.14 -7.06 24.95
N LEU A 247 -5.11 -7.75 23.81
CA LEU A 247 -5.19 -9.22 23.78
C LEU A 247 -3.95 -9.89 24.36
N LEU A 248 -2.75 -9.34 24.11
CA LEU A 248 -1.52 -9.84 24.71
C LEU A 248 -1.55 -9.68 26.22
N ASP A 249 -2.00 -8.54 26.73
CA ASP A 249 -2.13 -8.30 28.19
C ASP A 249 -3.15 -9.26 28.84
N GLU A 250 -4.21 -9.65 28.11
CA GLU A 250 -5.25 -10.55 28.60
C GLU A 250 -4.84 -12.04 28.58
N THR A 251 -3.99 -12.46 27.62
CA THR A 251 -3.81 -13.89 27.28
C THR A 251 -2.36 -14.37 27.23
N ALA A 252 -1.40 -13.49 26.99
CA ALA A 252 0.01 -13.85 26.86
C ALA A 252 0.77 -13.61 28.18
N SER A 253 1.96 -14.19 28.27
CA SER A 253 2.87 -13.99 29.39
C SER A 253 3.37 -12.55 29.42
N SER A 254 3.54 -12.00 30.63
CA SER A 254 4.05 -10.63 30.80
C SER A 254 5.51 -10.52 30.32
N VAL A 255 5.81 -9.46 29.58
CA VAL A 255 7.16 -9.13 29.09
C VAL A 255 7.59 -7.76 29.61
N VAL A 256 8.81 -7.68 30.12
CA VAL A 256 9.45 -6.42 30.56
C VAL A 256 10.62 -6.12 29.62
N TRP A 257 10.59 -4.94 29.00
CA TRP A 257 11.54 -4.49 27.95
C TRP A 257 12.71 -3.65 28.48
#